data_AF-A0A3S2CEU7-F1
#
_entry.id   AF-A0A3S2CEU7-F1
#
_cell.length_a   1.000
_cell.length_b   1.000
_cell.length_c   1.000
_cell.angle_alpha   90.00
_cell.angle_beta   90.00
_cell.angle_gamma   90.00
#
_symmetry.space_group_name_H-M   'P 1'
#
loop_
_entity.id
_entity.type
_entity.pdbx_description
1 polymer ?
#
loop_
_entity_poly.entity_id
_entity_poly.type
_entity_poly.pdbx_seq_one_letter_code
_entity_poly.pdbx_strand_id
1 'polypeptide(L)'
;MATMSMTKTEAAAARLDLSPGSRVGIIAGGGSLPVEVAAGSAEQGYPPFVIVMEGEADRMAELSRYEHESLALEGIGSLIPLLRRHRITHLVLAGEIKRRPRLTQLRPSL
;
A
#
# COMPACT_ATOMS: atom_id res chain seq x y z
N MET A 1 22.09 -22.67 25.98
CA MET A 1 21.45 -22.33 24.69
C MET A 1 20.07 -21.77 25.01
N ALA A 2 19.93 -20.44 25.00
CA ALA A 2 18.66 -19.78 25.33
C ALA A 2 17.80 -19.71 24.06
N THR A 3 16.61 -20.30 24.09
CA THR A 3 15.58 -20.14 23.07
C THR A 3 14.96 -18.76 23.21
N MET A 4 15.22 -17.87 22.25
CA MET A 4 14.50 -16.60 22.15
C MET A 4 13.03 -16.90 21.81
N SER A 5 12.15 -16.71 22.78
CA SER A 5 10.71 -16.65 22.56
C SER A 5 10.41 -15.39 21.75
N MET A 6 10.29 -15.53 20.43
CA MET A 6 9.71 -14.47 19.59
C MET A 6 8.26 -14.30 20.04
N THR A 7 7.85 -13.06 20.33
CA THR A 7 6.45 -12.70 20.56
C THR A 7 5.66 -13.10 19.33
N LYS A 8 5.09 -14.31 19.35
CA LYS A 8 4.14 -14.75 18.35
C LYS A 8 2.89 -13.92 18.59
N THR A 9 2.74 -12.82 17.86
CA THR A 9 1.44 -12.16 17.73
C THR A 9 0.49 -13.24 17.26
N GLU A 10 -0.42 -13.68 18.13
CA GLU A 10 -1.55 -14.46 17.67
C GLU A 10 -2.23 -13.61 16.62
N ALA A 11 -2.23 -14.10 15.37
CA ALA A 11 -3.03 -13.51 14.32
C ALA A 11 -4.47 -13.67 14.79
N ALA A 12 -4.99 -12.65 15.48
CA ALA A 12 -6.41 -12.50 15.67
C ALA A 12 -6.98 -12.66 14.26
N ALA A 13 -7.84 -13.65 14.08
CA ALA A 13 -8.52 -13.93 12.82
C ALA A 13 -9.57 -12.82 12.54
N ALA A 14 -9.14 -11.56 12.61
CA ALA A 14 -9.89 -10.40 12.22
C ALA A 14 -9.93 -10.44 10.69
N ARG A 15 -10.98 -11.08 10.18
CA ARG A 15 -11.41 -10.86 8.81
C ARG A 15 -11.67 -9.36 8.63
N LEU A 16 -11.22 -8.82 7.52
CA LEU A 16 -11.54 -7.50 7.00
C LEU A 16 -13.05 -7.47 6.76
N ASP A 17 -13.77 -6.92 7.72
CA ASP A 17 -15.20 -6.67 7.63
C ASP A 17 -15.43 -5.37 6.84
N LEU A 18 -15.34 -5.49 5.51
CA LEU A 18 -15.59 -4.38 4.60
C LEU A 18 -16.97 -4.58 3.95
N SER A 19 -17.66 -3.47 3.68
CA SER A 19 -18.96 -3.52 3.02
C SER A 19 -18.86 -4.16 1.62
N PRO A 20 -19.91 -4.82 1.11
CA PRO A 20 -19.95 -5.30 -0.27
C PRO A 20 -19.58 -4.20 -1.28
N GLY A 21 -18.77 -4.54 -2.27
CA GLY A 21 -18.26 -3.58 -3.26
C GLY A 21 -17.06 -2.74 -2.80
N SER A 22 -16.53 -3.00 -1.60
CA SER A 22 -15.29 -2.37 -1.15
C SER A 22 -14.12 -2.77 -2.03
N ARG A 23 -13.29 -1.79 -2.36
CA ARG A 23 -12.00 -1.98 -3.03
C ARG A 23 -10.87 -1.37 -2.20
N VAL A 24 -9.86 -2.19 -1.94
CA VAL A 24 -8.69 -1.84 -1.15
C VAL A 24 -7.61 -1.27 -2.08
N GLY A 25 -7.04 -0.14 -1.69
CA GLY A 25 -5.84 0.42 -2.28
C GLY A 25 -4.70 0.42 -1.27
N ILE A 26 -3.47 0.23 -1.74
CA ILE A 26 -2.26 0.29 -0.91
C ILE A 26 -1.34 1.34 -1.53
N ILE A 27 -0.97 2.36 -0.77
CA ILE A 27 0.18 3.20 -1.12
C ILE A 27 1.43 2.52 -0.58
N ALA A 28 2.26 2.02 -1.49
CA ALA A 28 3.43 1.23 -1.19
C ALA A 28 4.71 2.09 -1.20
N GLY A 29 5.28 2.31 -0.02
CA GLY A 29 6.66 2.75 0.17
C GLY A 29 7.64 1.59 0.20
N GLY A 30 8.80 1.79 0.83
CA GLY A 30 9.84 0.77 0.99
C GLY A 30 9.56 -0.24 2.11
N GLY A 31 10.30 -1.35 2.10
CA GLY A 31 10.28 -2.38 3.13
C GLY A 31 9.31 -3.53 2.83
N SER A 32 9.16 -4.46 3.80
CA SER A 32 8.35 -5.67 3.60
C SER A 32 6.85 -5.47 3.78
N LEU A 33 6.45 -4.47 4.58
CA LEU A 33 5.07 -4.23 4.97
C LEU A 33 4.07 -4.12 3.80
N PRO A 34 4.35 -3.38 2.71
CA PRO A 34 3.44 -3.31 1.57
C PRO A 34 3.12 -4.68 0.96
N VAL A 35 4.12 -5.57 0.88
CA VAL A 35 3.97 -6.92 0.34
C VAL A 35 3.12 -7.78 1.25
N GLU A 36 3.38 -7.72 2.57
CA GLU A 36 2.63 -8.47 3.58
C GLU A 36 1.16 -8.04 3.65
N VAL A 37 0.91 -6.72 3.63
CA VAL A 37 -0.46 -6.16 3.58
C VAL A 37 -1.17 -6.59 2.29
N ALA A 38 -0.47 -6.56 1.14
CA ALA A 38 -1.07 -6.95 -0.12
C ALA A 38 -1.44 -8.44 -0.16
N ALA A 39 -0.56 -9.29 0.38
CA ALA A 39 -0.83 -10.72 0.54
C ALA A 39 -2.03 -10.96 1.47
N GLY A 40 -2.02 -10.38 2.67
CA GLY A 40 -3.10 -10.56 3.64
C GLY A 40 -4.45 -10.04 3.13
N SER A 41 -4.47 -8.90 2.42
CA SER A 41 -5.69 -8.37 1.81
C SER A 41 -6.25 -9.32 0.75
N ALA A 42 -5.39 -9.86 -0.12
CA ALA A 42 -5.79 -10.80 -1.16
C ALA A 42 -6.29 -12.14 -0.58
N GLU A 43 -5.64 -12.68 0.45
CA GLU A 43 -6.06 -13.89 1.17
C GLU A 43 -7.44 -13.75 1.82
N GLN A 44 -7.82 -12.52 2.18
CA GLN A 44 -9.13 -12.21 2.75
C GLN A 44 -10.20 -11.86 1.69
N GLY A 45 -9.89 -12.04 0.41
CA GLY A 45 -10.83 -11.81 -0.70
C GLY A 45 -10.86 -10.38 -1.23
N TYR A 46 -9.94 -9.52 -0.79
CA TYR A 46 -9.81 -8.14 -1.26
C TYR A 46 -8.47 -7.95 -1.98
N PRO A 47 -8.31 -8.42 -3.23
CA PRO A 47 -7.09 -8.18 -3.99
C PRO A 47 -6.88 -6.66 -4.15
N PRO A 48 -5.75 -6.11 -3.67
CA PRO A 48 -5.56 -4.66 -3.62
C PRO A 48 -5.15 -4.09 -4.98
N PHE A 49 -5.42 -2.79 -5.15
CA PHE A 49 -4.74 -1.96 -6.14
C PHE A 49 -3.54 -1.26 -5.49
N VAL A 50 -2.34 -1.45 -6.04
CA VAL A 50 -1.10 -0.96 -5.44
C VAL A 50 -0.63 0.32 -6.13
N ILE A 51 -0.55 1.41 -5.37
CA ILE A 51 0.04 2.68 -5.80
C ILE A 51 1.48 2.67 -5.33
N VAL A 52 2.41 2.47 -6.26
CA VAL A 52 3.82 2.33 -5.92
C VAL A 52 4.49 3.69 -5.91
N MET A 53 5.07 4.07 -4.77
CA MET A 53 5.75 5.36 -4.65
C MET A 53 7.11 5.30 -5.35
N GLU A 54 7.26 6.08 -6.41
CA GLU A 54 8.46 6.08 -7.24
C GLU A 54 9.71 6.45 -6.43
N GLY A 55 10.75 5.63 -6.55
CA GLY A 55 12.02 5.82 -5.84
C GLY A 55 11.98 5.44 -4.35
N GLU A 56 10.83 5.03 -3.80
CA GLU A 56 10.69 4.61 -2.40
C GLU A 56 10.49 3.10 -2.28
N ALA A 57 9.65 2.51 -3.14
CA ALA A 57 9.38 1.08 -3.10
C ALA A 57 10.56 0.25 -3.65
N ASP A 58 11.05 -0.68 -2.84
CA ASP A 58 12.21 -1.53 -3.13
C ASP A 58 11.84 -2.98 -3.46
N ARG A 59 10.56 -3.37 -3.32
CA ARG A 59 10.05 -4.73 -3.57
C ARG A 59 9.08 -4.81 -4.75
N MET A 60 9.35 -4.05 -5.82
CA MET A 60 8.45 -3.93 -6.98
C MET A 60 8.10 -5.30 -7.62
N ALA A 61 9.05 -6.23 -7.70
CA ALA A 61 8.82 -7.56 -8.29
C ALA A 61 7.72 -8.38 -7.57
N GLU A 62 7.51 -8.12 -6.28
CA GLU A 62 6.51 -8.82 -5.47
C GLU A 62 5.16 -8.10 -5.49
N LEU A 63 5.17 -6.79 -5.69
CA LEU A 63 3.98 -5.95 -5.79
C LEU A 63 3.34 -6.00 -7.18
N SER A 64 4.13 -6.22 -8.23
CA SER A 64 3.67 -6.21 -9.63
C SER A 64 2.69 -7.33 -9.99
N ARG A 65 2.53 -8.35 -9.12
CA ARG A 65 1.51 -9.39 -9.27
C ARG A 65 0.07 -8.89 -9.05
N TYR A 66 -0.09 -7.72 -8.44
CA TYR A 66 -1.38 -7.05 -8.26
C TYR A 66 -1.57 -5.96 -9.31
N GLU A 67 -2.81 -5.50 -9.51
CA GLU A 67 -3.02 -4.28 -10.29
C GLU A 67 -2.27 -3.13 -9.62
N HIS A 68 -1.47 -2.39 -10.39
CA HIS A 68 -0.64 -1.35 -9.83
C HIS A 68 -0.40 -0.19 -10.78
N GLU A 69 -0.03 0.95 -10.20
CA GLU A 69 0.39 2.14 -10.93
C GLU A 69 1.45 2.88 -10.10
N SER A 70 2.43 3.47 -10.77
CA SER A 70 3.47 4.26 -10.11
C SER A 70 2.99 5.69 -9.89
N LEU A 71 3.34 6.27 -8.74
CA LEU A 71 3.08 7.66 -8.41
C LEU A 71 4.34 8.29 -7.82
N ALA A 72 4.85 9.33 -8.47
CA ALA A 72 5.89 10.18 -7.89
C ALA A 72 5.39 10.83 -6.59
N LEU A 73 6.26 10.94 -5.59
CA LEU A 73 5.95 11.59 -4.32
C LEU A 73 5.50 13.05 -4.51
N GLU A 74 6.10 13.75 -5.47
CA GLU A 74 5.73 15.09 -5.90
C GLU A 74 4.40 15.16 -6.68
N GLY A 75 3.93 14.03 -7.21
CA GLY A 75 2.71 13.90 -8.01
C GLY A 75 1.44 13.73 -7.18
N ILE A 76 1.49 14.02 -5.88
CA ILE A 76 0.40 13.75 -4.92
C ILE A 76 -0.97 14.31 -5.34
N GLY A 77 -1.04 15.39 -6.13
CA GLY A 77 -2.31 15.89 -6.67
C GLY A 77 -3.07 14.86 -7.51
N SER A 78 -2.37 13.97 -8.21
CA SER A 78 -3.00 12.92 -9.01
C SER A 78 -3.58 11.77 -8.17
N LEU A 79 -3.30 11.71 -6.87
CA LEU A 79 -3.73 10.61 -6.01
C LEU A 79 -5.26 10.50 -5.95
N ILE A 80 -5.97 11.60 -5.68
CA ILE A 80 -7.44 11.56 -5.56
C ILE A 80 -8.12 11.15 -6.89
N PRO A 81 -7.78 11.74 -8.05
CA PRO A 81 -8.27 11.26 -9.34
C PRO A 81 -7.99 9.78 -9.60
N LEU A 82 -6.78 9.31 -9.27
CA LEU A 82 -6.39 7.90 -9.42
C LEU A 82 -7.27 7.00 -8.55
N LEU A 83 -7.42 7.31 -7.25
CA LEU A 83 -8.27 6.54 -6.34
C LEU A 83 -9.71 6.47 -6.84
N ARG A 84 -10.26 7.58 -7.35
CA ARG A 84 -11.61 7.63 -7.93
C ARG A 84 -11.74 6.79 -9.19
N ARG A 85 -10.79 6.89 -10.13
CA ARG A 85 -10.75 6.09 -11.37
C ARG A 85 -10.78 4.60 -11.06
N HIS A 86 -10.02 4.20 -10.04
CA HIS A 86 -9.90 2.82 -9.59
C HIS A 86 -10.95 2.42 -8.54
N ARG A 87 -11.93 3.29 -8.24
CA ARG A 87 -13.01 3.05 -7.26
C ARG A 87 -12.49 2.56 -5.90
N ILE A 88 -11.35 3.07 -5.46
CA ILE A 88 -10.77 2.72 -4.16
C ILE A 88 -11.61 3.34 -3.05
N THR A 89 -12.00 2.50 -2.09
CA THR A 89 -12.87 2.86 -0.96
C THR A 89 -12.14 2.83 0.38
N HIS A 90 -11.12 1.98 0.48
CA HIS A 90 -10.32 1.77 1.67
C HIS A 90 -8.86 1.86 1.28
N LEU A 91 -8.08 2.67 1.98
CA LEU A 91 -6.69 2.94 1.65
C LEU A 91 -5.79 2.57 2.82
N VAL A 92 -4.73 1.84 2.52
CA VAL A 92 -3.65 1.55 3.48
C VAL A 92 -2.38 2.25 3.02
N LEU A 93 -1.72 2.94 3.95
CA LEU A 93 -0.37 3.47 3.74
C LEU A 93 0.59 2.47 4.37
N ALA A 94 1.43 1.84 3.54
CA ALA A 94 2.33 0.79 4.00
C ALA A 94 3.76 1.08 3.55
N GLY A 95 4.70 0.82 4.44
CA GLY A 95 6.13 0.99 4.17
C GLY A 95 6.67 2.38 4.50
N GLU A 96 7.99 2.49 4.40
CA GLU A 96 8.71 3.72 4.70
C GLU A 96 8.80 4.64 3.47
N ILE A 97 8.82 5.95 3.71
CA ILE A 97 9.18 6.96 2.72
C ILE A 97 10.48 7.58 3.20
N LYS A 98 11.60 7.22 2.55
CA LYS A 98 12.95 7.61 2.95
C LYS A 98 13.23 9.07 2.62
N ARG A 99 12.76 9.52 1.46
CA ARG A 99 13.02 10.88 0.99
C ARG A 99 11.85 11.81 1.31
N ARG A 100 12.16 12.98 1.84
CA ARG A 100 11.18 14.06 1.95
C ARG A 100 10.83 14.61 0.55
N PRO A 101 9.54 14.83 0.23
CA PRO A 101 9.18 15.45 -1.04
C PRO A 101 9.76 16.86 -1.14
N ARG A 102 10.17 17.24 -2.34
CA ARG A 102 10.59 18.61 -2.61
C ARG A 102 9.34 19.48 -2.73
N LEU A 103 9.07 20.28 -1.71
CA LEU A 103 7.84 21.09 -1.62
C LEU A 103 7.63 21.99 -2.85
N THR A 104 8.72 22.50 -3.43
CA THR A 104 8.70 23.33 -4.65
C THR A 104 8.31 22.58 -5.92
N GLN A 105 8.32 21.25 -5.90
CA GLN A 105 8.01 20.39 -7.03
C GLN A 105 6.65 19.69 -6.89
N LEU A 106 5.93 19.94 -5.79
CA LEU A 106 4.58 19.41 -5.61
C LEU A 106 3.66 19.89 -6.74
N ARG A 107 2.92 18.95 -7.33
CA ARG A 107 1.91 19.20 -8.36
C ARG A 107 0.53 19.02 -7.74
N PRO A 108 -0.08 20.06 -7.15
CA PRO A 108 -1.45 20.00 -6.69
C PRO A 108 -2.40 19.82 -7.87
N SER A 109 -3.48 19.07 -7.67
CA SER A 109 -4.59 18.99 -8.61
C SER A 109 -5.69 19.97 -8.21
N LEU A 110 -6.49 20.39 -9.19
CA LEU A 110 -7.68 21.24 -9.05
C LEU A 110 -8.92 20.40 -8.82
#